data_AF-A0A645HRM9-F1
#
_entry.id   AF-A0A645HRM9-F1
#
_cell.length_a   1.000
_cell.length_b   1.000
_cell.length_c   1.000
_cell.angle_alpha   90.00
_cell.angle_beta   90.00
_cell.angle_gamma   90.00
#
_symmetry.space_group_name_H-M   'P 1'
#
loop_
_entity.id
_entity.type
_entity.pdbx_description
1 polymer ?
#
loop_
_entity_poly.entity_id
_entity_poly.type
_entity_poly.pdbx_seq_one_letter_code
_entity_poly.pdbx_strand_id
1 'polypeptide(L)' 'MRLTLPEGWALLRMSLHDPLLPLNVEGNAKGDCQVLLNRVAQLLASFDQLDLSMLEK' A
#
# COMPACT_ATOMS: atom_id res chain seq x y z
N MET A 1 -7.41 4.91 3.97
CA MET A 1 -8.05 3.76 3.28
C MET A 1 -7.59 2.47 3.92
N ARG A 2 -8.49 1.52 4.22
CA ARG A 2 -8.13 0.19 4.74
C ARG A 2 -8.58 -0.88 3.74
N LEU A 3 -7.69 -1.81 3.41
CA LEU A 3 -7.98 -3.01 2.65
C LEU A 3 -7.89 -4.22 3.58
N THR A 4 -8.87 -5.10 3.49
CA THR A 4 -8.87 -6.40 4.16
C THR A 4 -9.05 -7.46 3.07
N LEU A 5 -8.05 -8.32 2.91
CA LEU A 5 -7.97 -9.31 1.85
C LEU A 5 -7.62 -10.68 2.46
N PRO A 6 -7.81 -11.79 1.72
CA PRO A 6 -7.43 -13.11 2.22
C PRO A 6 -5.96 -13.22 2.65
N GLU A 7 -5.07 -12.49 1.96
CA GLU A 7 -3.63 -12.48 2.22
C GLU A 7 -3.24 -11.62 3.44
N GLY A 8 -4.15 -10.77 3.96
CA GLY A 8 -3.88 -9.93 5.13
C GLY A 8 -4.54 -8.55 5.04
N TRP A 9 -3.87 -7.50 5.52
CA TRP A 9 -4.41 -6.15 5.51
C TRP A 9 -3.41 -5.09 5.08
N ALA A 10 -3.93 -3.99 4.54
CA ALA A 10 -3.17 -2.79 4.24
C ALA A 10 -3.91 -1.53 4.72
N LEU A 11 -3.18 -0.57 5.28
CA LEU A 11 -3.71 0.69 5.78
C LEU A 11 -2.90 1.86 5.22
N LEU A 12 -3.52 2.61 4.31
CA LEU A 12 -2.98 3.86 3.80
C LEU A 12 -3.54 5.03 4.61
N ARG A 13 -2.66 5.86 5.16
CA ARG A 13 -2.99 7.03 5.98
C ARG A 13 -2.52 8.30 5.29
N MET A 14 -3.22 9.41 5.53
CA MET A 14 -2.68 10.73 5.23
C MET A 14 -1.86 11.17 6.43
N SER A 15 -0.62 11.61 6.21
CA SER A 15 0.11 12.33 7.24
C SER A 15 -0.51 13.73 7.41
N LEU A 16 -0.58 14.20 8.66
CA LEU A 16 -1.10 15.53 8.98
C LEU A 16 -0.03 16.63 8.82
N HIS A 17 1.24 16.26 8.99
CA HIS A 17 2.36 17.19 9.04
C HIS A 17 3.14 17.25 7.73
N ASP A 18 3.29 16.09 7.07
CA ASP A 18 4.08 15.95 5.84
C ASP A 18 3.16 15.56 4.68
N PRO A 19 3.46 15.95 3.43
CA PRO A 19 2.71 15.53 2.25
C PRO A 19 3.05 14.09 1.84
N LEU A 20 3.03 13.17 2.82
CA LEU A 20 3.34 11.76 2.65
C LEU A 20 2.10 10.91 2.95
N LEU A 21 2.01 9.76 2.29
CA LEU A 21 0.98 8.76 2.51
C LEU A 21 1.58 7.49 3.15
N PRO A 22 1.70 7.41 4.48
CA PRO A 22 2.18 6.21 5.15
C PRO A 22 1.31 4.99 4.80
N LEU A 23 1.96 3.94 4.31
CA LEU A 23 1.35 2.64 4.04
C LEU A 23 1.87 1.61 5.04
N ASN A 24 0.95 1.02 5.79
CA ASN A 24 1.22 -0.12 6.67
C ASN A 24 0.63 -1.39 6.03
N VAL A 25 1.40 -2.49 6.01
CA VAL A 25 0.99 -3.77 5.40
C VAL A 25 1.37 -4.91 6.34
N GLU A 26 0.46 -5.87 6.48
CA GLU A 26 0.69 -7.10 7.24
C GLU A 26 0.07 -8.28 6.50
N GLY A 27 0.89 -9.29 6.22
CA GLY A 27 0.49 -10.52 5.56
C GLY A 27 0.28 -11.65 6.58
N ASN A 28 -0.55 -12.63 6.21
CA ASN A 28 -0.83 -13.79 7.04
C ASN A 28 0.25 -14.88 6.93
N ALA A 29 0.97 -14.93 5.80
CA ALA A 29 2.03 -15.87 5.51
C ALA A 29 3.21 -15.22 4.76
N LYS A 30 4.30 -15.99 4.60
CA LYS A 30 5.48 -15.56 3.85
C LYS A 30 5.10 -15.28 2.38
N GLY A 31 5.31 -14.04 1.94
CA GLY A 31 5.03 -13.59 0.58
C GLY A 31 3.77 -12.75 0.44
N ASP A 32 2.84 -12.81 1.40
CA ASP A 32 1.57 -12.09 1.33
C ASP A 32 1.74 -10.57 1.32
N CYS A 33 2.74 -10.04 2.06
CA CYS A 33 3.04 -8.61 2.02
C CYS A 33 3.35 -8.12 0.60
N GLN A 34 4.04 -8.93 -0.23
CA GLN A 34 4.32 -8.54 -1.61
C GLN A 34 3.04 -8.54 -2.47
N VAL A 35 2.15 -9.51 -2.26
CA VAL A 35 0.85 -9.56 -2.93
C VAL A 35 0.02 -8.33 -2.58
N LEU A 36 -0.01 -7.95 -1.30
CA LEU A 36 -0.71 -6.76 -0.82
C LEU A 36 -0.10 -5.46 -1.39
N LEU A 37 1.23 -5.35 -1.42
CA LEU A 37 1.93 -4.20 -2.03
C LEU A 37 1.58 -4.05 -3.51
N ASN A 38 1.60 -5.14 -4.28
CA ASN A 38 1.24 -5.13 -5.69
C ASN A 38 -0.22 -4.69 -5.91
N ARG A 39 -1.16 -5.15 -5.07
CA ARG A 39 -2.57 -4.73 -5.14
C ARG A 39 -2.73 -3.24 -4.81
N VAL A 40 -2.02 -2.74 -3.81
CA VAL A 40 -2.03 -1.30 -3.47
C VAL A 40 -1.43 -0.48 -4.61
N ALA A 41 -0.31 -0.91 -5.20
CA ALA A 41 0.31 -0.23 -6.33
C ALA A 41 -0.64 -0.14 -7.53
N GLN A 42 -1.33 -1.24 -7.88
CA GLN A 42 -2.33 -1.25 -8.96
C GLN A 42 -3.50 -0.28 -8.69
N LEU A 43 -3.98 -0.19 -7.45
CA LEU A 43 -5.04 0.74 -7.07
C LEU A 43 -4.61 2.20 -7.15
N LEU A 44 -3.34 2.49 -6.87
CA LEU A 44 -2.78 3.83 -6.90
C LEU A 44 -2.21 4.21 -8.28
N ALA A 45 -2.08 3.27 -9.21
CA ALA A 45 -1.44 3.46 -10.51
C ALA A 45 -2.13 4.52 -11.40
N SER A 46 -3.42 4.79 -11.18
CA SER A 46 -4.16 5.83 -11.93
C SER A 46 -3.94 7.25 -11.41
N PHE A 47 -3.11 7.44 -10.38
CA PHE A 47 -2.84 8.75 -9.80
C PHE A 47 -1.45 9.23 -10.21
N ASP A 48 -1.36 9.90 -11.37
CA ASP A 48 -0.10 10.34 -11.98
C ASP A 48 0.75 11.30 -11.12
N GLN A 49 0.14 11.90 -10.08
CA GLN A 49 0.82 12.82 -9.16
C GLN A 49 1.35 12.13 -7.89
N LEU A 50 1.06 10.85 -7.69
CA LEU A 50 1.61 10.09 -6.57
C LEU A 50 2.96 9.48 -6.96
N ASP A 51 3.98 9.76 -6.15
CA ASP A 51 5.24 9.04 -6.22
C ASP A 51 5.07 7.64 -5.63
N LEU A 52 5.06 6.63 -6.51
CA LEU A 52 4.93 5.22 -6.15
C LEU A 52 6.27 4.46 -6.26
N SER A 53 7.40 5.14 -6.46
CA SER A 53 8.72 4.52 -6.60
C SER A 53 9.10 3.63 -5.42
N MET A 54 8.58 3.92 -4.23
CA MET A 54 8.77 3.14 -3.01
C MET A 54 8.05 1.78 -3.01
N LEU A 55 7.08 1.58 -3.90
CA LEU A 55 6.33 0.33 -4.07
C LEU A 55 6.91 -0.55 -5.18
N GLU A 56 7.79 -0.02 -6.02
CA GLU A 56 8.48 -0.75 -7.09
C GLU A 56 9.71 -1.47 -6.52
N LYS A 57 9.52 -2.71 -6.01
CA LYS A 57 10.62 -3.62 -5.67
C LYS A 57 10.32 -5.05 -6.09
#